data_AF-A0A929UHY5-F1
#
_entry.id   AF-A0A929UHY5-F1
#
_cell.length_a   1.000
_cell.length_b   1.000
_cell.length_c   1.000
_cell.angle_alpha   90.00
_cell.angle_beta   90.00
_cell.angle_gamma   90.00
#
_symmetry.space_group_name_H-M   'P 1'
#
loop_
_entity.id
_entity.type
_entity.pdbx_description
1 polymer ?
#
loop_
_entity_poly.entity_id
_entity_poly.type
_entity_poly.pdbx_seq_one_letter_code
_entity_poly.pdbx_strand_id
1 'polypeptide(L)'
;MQKTLRFAFYKTLPIMISYFFVATAFGLLMRQAGWDFSWALAISVFLYTGALQFVLVSFLSSGAPILTVFITALFLSSRQVFYRISFLNSFRKAGRTKPYLIHIMTDETYALFSSIRDYPEGVEPVRAQLTMGTLAHLSWILGTMAGCFAGDFIPSSIKGIDFALTALFVTIVLDQWKNADNRLPAMIGASLSLLFLCILGPERFLLPSLLASCFLLSIYGKRNPPMPPHKRRFRMSKSSALIALSLCILVTYFWRSLPFLALRGKKLSPSLSRLGELLPPSIMAILLIYSTRSIVTGGASLRLSLIAGCLFTALIHLWKKNTILSVLAGTLLYVALRNLL
;
A
#
# COMPACT_ATOMS: atom_id res chain seq x y z
N MET A 1 32.36 -6.17 12.28
CA MET A 1 31.09 -6.86 11.94
C MET A 1 30.01 -6.70 13.02
N GLN A 2 30.29 -7.02 14.29
CA GLN A 2 29.33 -6.84 15.39
C GLN A 2 28.85 -5.39 15.57
N LYS A 3 29.73 -4.38 15.44
CA LYS A 3 29.35 -2.96 15.53
C LYS A 3 28.26 -2.57 14.51
N THR A 4 28.39 -2.99 13.26
CA THR A 4 27.40 -2.75 12.19
C THR A 4 26.06 -3.42 12.48
N LEU A 5 26.07 -4.68 12.92
CA LEU A 5 24.86 -5.42 13.24
C LEU A 5 24.11 -4.76 14.41
N ARG A 6 24.83 -4.42 15.48
CA ARG A 6 24.28 -3.75 16.66
C ARG A 6 23.67 -2.40 16.28
N PHE A 7 24.41 -1.58 15.52
CA PHE A 7 23.92 -0.30 15.03
C PHE A 7 22.63 -0.45 14.21
N ALA A 8 22.63 -1.35 13.23
CA ALA A 8 21.47 -1.61 12.37
C ALA A 8 20.25 -2.07 13.18
N PHE A 9 20.45 -2.98 14.14
CA PHE A 9 19.36 -3.51 14.96
C PHE A 9 18.64 -2.40 15.75
N TYR A 10 19.38 -1.58 16.51
CA TYR A 10 18.76 -0.51 17.30
C TYR A 10 18.08 0.55 16.43
N LYS A 11 18.64 0.88 15.28
CA LYS A 11 18.03 1.85 14.36
C LYS A 11 16.76 1.33 13.70
N THR A 12 16.67 0.02 13.45
CA THR A 12 15.51 -0.58 12.78
C THR A 12 14.39 -0.94 13.76
N LEU A 13 14.67 -1.03 15.06
CA LEU A 13 13.71 -1.51 16.06
C LEU A 13 12.31 -0.87 16.00
N PRO A 14 12.17 0.48 15.88
CA PRO A 14 10.84 1.09 15.78
C PRO A 14 10.07 0.66 14.52
N ILE A 15 10.78 0.51 13.40
CA ILE A 15 10.18 0.07 12.13
C ILE A 15 9.83 -1.40 12.19
N MET A 16 10.67 -2.24 12.80
CA MET A 16 10.36 -3.66 12.97
C MET A 16 9.06 -3.86 13.76
N ILE A 17 8.89 -3.14 14.87
CA ILE A 17 7.67 -3.21 15.70
C ILE A 17 6.46 -2.79 14.86
N SER A 18 6.54 -1.65 14.17
CA SER A 18 5.45 -1.16 13.30
C SER A 18 5.11 -2.19 12.21
N TYR A 19 6.11 -2.69 11.50
CA TYR A 19 5.95 -3.67 10.42
C TYR A 19 5.36 -4.98 10.89
N PHE A 20 5.73 -5.46 12.07
CA PHE A 20 5.16 -6.69 12.62
C PHE A 20 3.64 -6.56 12.76
N PHE A 21 3.14 -5.48 13.35
CA PHE A 21 1.71 -5.27 13.54
C PHE A 21 0.96 -5.01 12.23
N VAL A 22 1.53 -4.18 11.35
CA VAL A 22 0.92 -3.92 10.03
C VAL A 22 0.86 -5.21 9.21
N ALA A 23 1.93 -6.00 9.20
CA ALA A 23 1.95 -7.27 8.48
C ALA A 23 1.02 -8.32 9.11
N THR A 24 0.83 -8.29 10.44
CA THR A 24 -0.19 -9.11 11.12
C THR A 24 -1.58 -8.79 10.59
N ALA A 25 -1.92 -7.51 10.41
CA ALA A 25 -3.19 -7.13 9.79
C ALA A 25 -3.30 -7.64 8.33
N PHE A 26 -2.20 -7.58 7.55
CA PHE A 26 -2.18 -8.12 6.19
C PHE A 26 -2.41 -9.64 6.17
N GLY A 27 -1.69 -10.40 7.00
CA GLY A 27 -1.84 -11.86 7.09
C GLY A 27 -3.25 -12.29 7.51
N LEU A 28 -3.84 -11.55 8.45
CA LEU A 28 -5.22 -11.74 8.89
C LEU A 28 -6.20 -11.52 7.73
N LEU A 29 -6.05 -10.41 7.00
CA LEU A 29 -6.92 -10.08 5.87
C LEU A 29 -6.79 -11.09 4.72
N MET A 30 -5.59 -11.59 4.45
CA MET A 30 -5.37 -12.67 3.48
C MET A 30 -6.13 -13.94 3.88
N ARG A 31 -6.06 -14.31 5.16
CA ARG A 31 -6.74 -15.51 5.65
C ARG A 31 -8.26 -15.38 5.55
N GLN A 32 -8.80 -14.23 5.92
CA GLN A 32 -10.23 -13.93 5.82
C GLN A 32 -10.74 -13.80 4.39
N ALA A 33 -9.89 -13.36 3.46
CA ALA A 33 -10.18 -13.40 2.03
C ALA A 33 -10.25 -14.83 1.48
N GLY A 34 -9.95 -15.85 2.30
CA GLY A 34 -9.98 -17.26 1.94
C GLY A 34 -8.71 -17.75 1.26
N TRP A 35 -7.59 -17.03 1.42
CA TRP A 35 -6.29 -17.43 0.88
C TRP A 35 -5.44 -18.11 1.96
N ASP A 36 -4.68 -19.11 1.53
CA ASP A 36 -3.83 -19.88 2.43
C ASP A 36 -2.55 -19.14 2.80
N PHE A 37 -1.92 -19.58 3.89
CA PHE A 37 -0.68 -19.00 4.41
C PHE A 37 0.43 -18.89 3.34
N SER A 38 0.49 -19.84 2.40
CA SER A 38 1.50 -19.87 1.34
C SER A 38 1.38 -18.65 0.41
N TRP A 39 0.16 -18.18 0.14
CA TRP A 39 -0.08 -16.99 -0.66
C TRP A 39 0.33 -15.73 0.08
N ALA A 40 -0.04 -15.61 1.35
CA ALA A 40 0.36 -14.48 2.19
C ALA A 40 1.89 -14.40 2.31
N LEU A 41 2.55 -15.53 2.54
CA LEU A 41 4.01 -15.63 2.59
C LEU A 41 4.65 -15.25 1.25
N ALA A 42 4.18 -15.79 0.13
CA ALA A 42 4.70 -15.46 -1.19
C ALA A 42 4.56 -13.97 -1.51
N ILE A 43 3.41 -13.36 -1.21
CA ILE A 43 3.19 -11.93 -1.39
C ILE A 43 4.14 -11.10 -0.49
N SER A 44 4.36 -11.53 0.76
CA SER A 44 5.29 -10.85 1.69
C SER A 44 6.76 -11.00 1.31
N VAL A 45 7.14 -12.10 0.66
CA VAL A 45 8.51 -12.32 0.17
C VAL A 45 8.76 -11.58 -1.15
N PHE A 46 7.82 -11.62 -2.10
CA PHE A 46 8.08 -11.14 -3.47
C PHE A 46 7.50 -9.75 -3.76
N LEU A 47 6.40 -9.36 -3.12
CA LEU A 47 5.71 -8.10 -3.34
C LEU A 47 5.79 -7.18 -2.10
N TYR A 48 6.96 -7.09 -1.49
CA TYR A 48 7.22 -6.30 -0.29
C TYR A 48 7.09 -4.79 -0.54
N THR A 49 5.86 -4.27 -0.45
CA THR A 49 5.50 -2.91 -0.90
C THR A 49 4.46 -2.22 0.01
N GLY A 50 3.94 -2.91 1.03
CA GLY A 50 2.94 -2.38 1.95
C GLY A 50 1.60 -2.14 1.25
N ALA A 51 1.38 -0.90 0.78
CA ALA A 51 0.11 -0.45 0.24
C ALA A 51 -0.43 -1.32 -0.91
N LEU A 52 0.42 -1.74 -1.86
CA LEU A 52 -0.02 -2.58 -2.97
C LEU A 52 -0.40 -4.00 -2.50
N GLN A 53 0.19 -4.51 -1.42
CA GLN A 53 -0.19 -5.81 -0.84
C GLN A 53 -1.61 -5.77 -0.28
N PHE A 54 -1.95 -4.72 0.47
CA PHE A 54 -3.29 -4.52 1.02
C PHE A 54 -4.35 -4.33 -0.06
N VAL A 55 -4.04 -3.56 -1.10
CA VAL A 55 -4.91 -3.40 -2.27
C VAL A 55 -5.09 -4.71 -3.02
N LEU A 56 -4.03 -5.51 -3.16
CA LEU A 56 -4.10 -6.82 -3.78
C LEU A 56 -5.07 -7.75 -3.05
N VAL A 57 -5.15 -7.70 -1.71
CA VAL A 57 -6.17 -8.46 -0.96
C VAL A 57 -7.58 -8.10 -1.42
N SER A 58 -7.87 -6.81 -1.61
CA SER A 58 -9.17 -6.35 -2.12
C SER A 58 -9.43 -6.86 -3.54
N PHE A 59 -8.44 -6.85 -4.42
CA PHE A 59 -8.57 -7.34 -5.79
C PHE A 59 -8.80 -8.85 -5.87
N LEU A 60 -8.06 -9.61 -5.06
CA LEU A 60 -8.24 -11.06 -4.94
C LEU A 60 -9.63 -11.40 -4.40
N SER A 61 -10.12 -10.64 -3.42
CA SER A 61 -11.44 -10.85 -2.80
C SER A 61 -12.59 -10.45 -3.73
N SER A 62 -12.46 -9.29 -4.39
CA SER A 62 -13.52 -8.73 -5.23
C SER A 62 -13.54 -9.26 -6.66
N GLY A 63 -12.47 -9.91 -7.11
CA GLY A 63 -12.38 -10.35 -8.49
C GLY A 63 -12.09 -9.22 -9.47
N ALA A 64 -11.22 -8.29 -9.09
CA ALA A 64 -10.93 -7.14 -9.93
C ALA A 64 -10.34 -7.56 -11.29
N PRO A 65 -10.69 -6.89 -12.40
CA PRO A 65 -10.10 -7.19 -13.71
C PRO A 65 -8.57 -7.06 -13.66
N ILE A 66 -7.87 -7.97 -14.35
CA ILE A 66 -6.38 -7.98 -14.39
C ILE A 66 -5.83 -6.63 -14.87
N LEU A 67 -6.53 -5.96 -15.79
CA LEU A 67 -6.18 -4.62 -16.25
C LEU A 67 -6.24 -3.59 -15.11
N THR A 68 -7.25 -3.67 -14.23
CA THR A 68 -7.36 -2.81 -13.04
C THR A 68 -6.22 -3.10 -12.06
N VAL A 69 -5.87 -4.38 -11.85
CA VAL A 69 -4.73 -4.77 -11.02
C VAL A 69 -3.43 -4.18 -11.58
N PHE A 70 -3.20 -4.33 -12.89
CA PHE A 70 -2.02 -3.81 -13.59
C PHE A 70 -1.87 -2.30 -13.46
N ILE A 71 -2.93 -1.56 -13.79
CA ILE A 71 -2.90 -0.10 -13.76
C ILE A 71 -2.71 0.39 -12.33
N THR A 72 -3.39 -0.21 -11.36
CA THR A 72 -3.21 0.15 -9.94
C THR A 72 -1.79 -0.17 -9.46
N ALA A 73 -1.25 -1.33 -9.82
CA ALA A 73 0.13 -1.71 -9.49
C ALA A 73 1.15 -0.75 -10.10
N LEU A 74 0.94 -0.31 -11.36
CA LEU A 74 1.78 0.67 -12.02
C LEU A 74 1.79 1.98 -11.24
N PHE A 75 0.60 2.46 -10.86
CA PHE A 75 0.46 3.73 -10.16
C PHE A 75 1.01 3.69 -8.73
N LEU A 76 0.66 2.68 -7.93
CA LEU A 76 1.16 2.55 -6.56
C LEU A 76 2.67 2.34 -6.51
N SER A 77 3.24 1.62 -7.48
CA SER A 77 4.68 1.34 -7.53
C SER A 77 5.51 2.51 -8.06
N SER A 78 4.91 3.42 -8.84
CA SER A 78 5.61 4.55 -9.47
C SER A 78 6.36 5.44 -8.48
N ARG A 79 5.80 5.65 -7.27
CA ARG A 79 6.44 6.46 -6.22
C ARG A 79 7.77 5.87 -5.72
N GLN A 80 7.97 4.55 -5.82
CA GLN A 80 9.20 3.89 -5.35
C GLN A 80 10.41 4.21 -6.23
N VAL A 81 10.20 4.77 -7.42
CA VAL A 81 11.24 5.28 -8.32
C VAL A 81 12.04 6.37 -7.62
N PHE A 82 11.36 7.28 -6.91
CA PHE A 82 12.00 8.47 -6.34
C PHE A 82 12.98 8.14 -5.22
N TYR A 83 12.62 7.18 -4.36
CA TYR A 83 13.50 6.68 -3.30
C TYR A 83 14.83 6.20 -3.86
N ARG A 84 14.82 5.60 -5.05
CA ARG A 84 16.01 4.96 -5.65
C ARG A 84 16.92 5.94 -6.36
N ILE A 85 16.40 7.10 -6.75
CA ILE A 85 17.24 8.19 -7.24
C ILE A 85 18.12 8.69 -6.10
N SER A 86 17.53 8.88 -4.91
CA SER A 86 18.25 9.37 -3.72
C SER A 86 19.40 8.44 -3.31
N PHE A 87 19.22 7.12 -3.49
CA PHE A 87 20.21 6.11 -3.11
C PHE A 87 21.01 5.52 -4.28
N LEU A 88 20.92 6.10 -5.48
CA LEU A 88 21.51 5.54 -6.70
C LEU A 88 23.03 5.28 -6.56
N ASN A 89 23.75 6.25 -5.99
CA ASN A 89 25.19 6.18 -5.79
C ASN A 89 25.58 5.17 -4.70
N SER A 90 24.81 5.09 -3.62
CA SER A 90 25.03 4.12 -2.54
C SER A 90 24.80 2.69 -3.05
N PHE A 91 23.72 2.45 -3.79
CA PHE A 91 23.35 1.12 -4.28
C PHE A 91 24.26 0.62 -5.42
N ARG A 92 24.90 1.52 -6.17
CA ARG A 92 25.95 1.15 -7.14
C ARG A 92 27.18 0.55 -6.45
N LYS A 93 27.53 1.03 -5.26
CA LYS A 93 28.65 0.50 -4.45
C LYS A 93 28.35 -0.87 -3.83
N ALA A 94 27.09 -1.30 -3.84
CA ALA A 94 26.65 -2.54 -3.20
C ALA A 94 26.96 -3.83 -3.98
N GLY A 95 27.49 -3.74 -5.20
CA GLY A 95 27.88 -4.92 -5.98
C GLY A 95 26.75 -5.96 -6.12
N ARG A 96 27.00 -7.19 -5.67
CA ARG A 96 26.06 -8.32 -5.79
C ARG A 96 24.81 -8.21 -4.90
N THR A 97 24.83 -7.41 -3.83
CA THR A 97 23.66 -7.24 -2.95
C THR A 97 22.67 -6.18 -3.45
N LYS A 98 23.04 -5.44 -4.51
CA LYS A 98 22.22 -4.39 -5.12
C LYS A 98 20.79 -4.83 -5.46
N PRO A 99 20.51 -5.97 -6.10
CA PRO A 99 19.13 -6.37 -6.43
C PRO A 99 18.27 -6.55 -5.18
N TYR A 100 18.85 -7.02 -4.08
CA TYR A 100 18.13 -7.23 -2.84
C TYR A 100 17.93 -5.92 -2.06
N LEU A 101 18.93 -5.01 -2.04
CA LEU A 101 18.74 -3.64 -1.55
C LEU A 101 17.63 -2.91 -2.32
N ILE A 102 17.55 -3.14 -3.63
CA ILE A 102 16.46 -2.67 -4.47
C ILE A 102 15.14 -3.28 -3.99
N HIS A 103 15.09 -4.58 -3.68
CA HIS A 103 13.86 -5.22 -3.22
C HIS A 103 13.38 -4.74 -1.84
N ILE A 104 14.28 -4.55 -0.87
CA ILE A 104 13.90 -4.19 0.50
C ILE A 104 13.62 -2.69 0.71
N MET A 105 13.78 -1.87 -0.34
CA MET A 105 13.49 -0.43 -0.28
C MET A 105 11.99 -0.13 -0.39
N THR A 106 11.43 0.22 0.77
CA THR A 106 10.07 0.67 1.07
C THR A 106 10.09 2.12 1.58
N ASP A 107 8.93 2.73 1.81
CA ASP A 107 8.80 4.11 2.32
C ASP A 107 9.52 4.30 3.67
N GLU A 108 9.36 3.34 4.58
CA GLU A 108 9.89 3.42 5.95
C GLU A 108 11.37 3.08 6.01
N THR A 109 11.83 2.11 5.21
CA THR A 109 13.28 1.86 5.06
C THR A 109 13.98 3.02 4.35
N TYR A 110 13.32 3.67 3.37
CA TYR A 110 13.80 4.91 2.76
C TYR A 110 13.93 6.03 3.80
N ALA A 111 12.90 6.25 4.61
CA ALA A 111 12.92 7.25 5.69
C ALA A 111 14.04 6.95 6.70
N LEU A 112 14.20 5.68 7.08
CA LEU A 112 15.27 5.23 7.96
C LEU A 112 16.65 5.53 7.37
N PHE A 113 16.91 5.09 6.13
CA PHE A 113 18.19 5.29 5.48
C PHE A 113 18.51 6.78 5.32
N SER A 114 17.49 7.60 5.04
CA SER A 114 17.66 9.05 4.87
C SER A 114 17.85 9.80 6.19
N SER A 115 17.35 9.24 7.30
CA SER A 115 17.56 9.81 8.65
C SER A 115 19.00 9.66 9.16
N ILE A 116 19.77 8.73 8.59
CA ILE A 116 21.15 8.45 8.98
C ILE A 116 22.08 9.25 8.07
N ARG A 117 22.58 10.37 8.58
CA ARG A 117 23.53 11.25 7.86
C ARG A 117 24.97 10.71 7.95
N ASP A 118 25.37 10.31 9.15
CA ASP A 118 26.73 9.88 9.46
C ASP A 118 26.73 8.48 10.08
N TYR A 119 27.68 7.65 9.62
CA TYR A 119 27.90 6.31 10.16
C TYR A 119 29.05 6.35 11.16
N PRO A 120 28.90 5.77 12.37
CA PRO A 120 29.98 5.68 13.34
C PRO A 120 31.21 4.94 12.80
N GLU A 121 32.39 5.22 13.36
CA GLU A 121 33.62 4.53 12.97
C GLU A 121 33.49 3.01 13.07
N GLY A 122 33.92 2.32 12.01
CA GLY A 122 33.82 0.85 11.89
C GLY A 122 32.43 0.33 11.51
N VAL A 123 31.47 1.20 11.16
CA VAL A 123 30.18 0.83 10.57
C VAL A 123 30.22 1.03 9.06
N GLU A 124 30.15 -0.05 8.31
CA GLU A 124 30.08 0.02 6.84
C GLU A 124 28.64 0.37 6.38
N PRO A 125 28.43 1.47 5.63
CA PRO A 125 27.10 1.98 5.31
C PRO A 125 26.21 1.01 4.52
N VAL A 126 26.73 0.36 3.48
CA VAL A 126 25.95 -0.53 2.61
C VAL A 126 25.50 -1.76 3.39
N ARG A 127 26.39 -2.35 4.18
CA ARG A 127 26.08 -3.49 5.05
C ARG A 127 25.11 -3.10 6.16
N ALA A 128 25.21 -1.89 6.72
CA ALA A 128 24.22 -1.39 7.68
C ALA A 128 22.84 -1.31 7.02
N GLN A 129 22.71 -0.68 5.85
CA GLN A 129 21.45 -0.60 5.10
C GLN A 129 20.87 -1.97 4.75
N LEU A 130 21.72 -2.88 4.27
CA LEU A 130 21.32 -4.26 3.96
C LEU A 130 20.78 -4.97 5.20
N THR A 131 21.46 -4.83 6.34
CA THR A 131 21.07 -5.44 7.60
C THR A 131 19.74 -4.87 8.09
N MET A 132 19.60 -3.54 8.10
CA MET A 132 18.38 -2.85 8.51
C MET A 132 17.17 -3.28 7.65
N GLY A 133 17.33 -3.26 6.31
CA GLY A 133 16.28 -3.69 5.41
C GLY A 133 15.93 -5.18 5.55
N THR A 134 16.90 -6.04 5.82
CA THR A 134 16.66 -7.47 6.07
C THR A 134 15.89 -7.70 7.36
N LEU A 135 16.28 -7.03 8.46
CA LEU A 135 15.57 -7.11 9.73
C LEU A 135 14.13 -6.63 9.61
N ALA A 136 13.90 -5.53 8.89
CA ALA A 136 12.57 -5.02 8.61
C ALA A 136 11.75 -6.03 7.78
N HIS A 137 12.32 -6.61 6.73
CA HIS A 137 11.64 -7.60 5.88
C HIS A 137 11.30 -8.89 6.64
N LEU A 138 12.22 -9.38 7.48
CA LEU A 138 11.96 -10.52 8.37
C LEU A 138 10.83 -10.21 9.35
N SER A 139 10.83 -9.02 9.96
CA SER A 139 9.73 -8.60 10.84
C SER A 139 8.37 -8.60 10.12
N TRP A 140 8.35 -8.14 8.86
CA TRP A 140 7.16 -8.18 8.01
C TRP A 140 6.69 -9.61 7.72
N ILE A 141 7.60 -10.51 7.39
CA ILE A 141 7.26 -11.93 7.15
C ILE A 141 6.70 -12.57 8.42
N LEU A 142 7.37 -12.36 9.57
CA LEU A 142 6.92 -12.90 10.85
C LEU A 142 5.54 -12.36 11.26
N GLY A 143 5.32 -11.06 11.09
CA GLY A 143 4.00 -10.45 11.31
C GLY A 143 2.94 -11.05 10.39
N THR A 144 3.24 -11.21 9.09
CA THR A 144 2.33 -11.86 8.14
C THR A 144 1.92 -13.26 8.61
N MET A 145 2.90 -14.05 9.05
CA MET A 145 2.65 -15.40 9.55
C MET A 145 1.79 -15.38 10.82
N ALA A 146 2.13 -14.52 11.78
CA ALA A 146 1.34 -14.34 13.00
C ALA A 146 -0.11 -13.96 12.69
N GLY A 147 -0.33 -13.08 11.71
CA GLY A 147 -1.65 -12.69 11.22
C GLY A 147 -2.45 -13.83 10.60
N CYS A 148 -1.80 -14.65 9.76
CA CYS A 148 -2.46 -15.82 9.18
C CYS A 148 -2.88 -16.83 10.26
N PHE A 149 -1.99 -17.13 11.21
CA PHE A 149 -2.32 -18.03 12.33
C PHE A 149 -3.43 -17.47 13.21
N ALA A 150 -3.36 -16.18 13.56
CA ALA A 150 -4.43 -15.52 14.30
C ALA A 150 -5.77 -15.60 13.56
N GLY A 151 -5.76 -15.47 12.23
CA GLY A 151 -6.95 -15.57 11.39
C GLY A 151 -7.63 -16.94 11.41
N ASP A 152 -6.90 -18.03 11.69
CA ASP A 152 -7.49 -19.37 11.84
C ASP A 152 -8.32 -19.51 13.12
N PHE A 153 -7.98 -18.75 14.16
CA PHE A 153 -8.70 -18.76 15.43
C PHE A 153 -9.96 -17.87 15.42
N ILE A 154 -10.13 -17.04 14.39
CA ILE A 154 -11.31 -16.17 14.28
C ILE A 154 -12.43 -16.90 13.54
N PRO A 155 -13.60 -17.11 14.17
CA PRO A 155 -14.72 -17.78 13.53
C PRO A 155 -15.15 -17.09 12.24
N SER A 156 -15.34 -17.86 11.17
CA SER A 156 -15.78 -17.36 9.86
C SER A 156 -17.18 -16.74 9.88
N SER A 157 -17.94 -16.96 10.96
CA SER A 157 -19.25 -16.37 11.21
C SER A 157 -19.18 -14.88 11.56
N ILE A 158 -18.03 -14.38 12.02
CA ILE A 158 -17.84 -12.97 12.37
C ILE A 158 -17.76 -12.15 11.07
N LYS A 159 -18.89 -11.51 10.74
CA LYS A 159 -18.96 -10.61 9.59
C LYS A 159 -18.26 -9.30 9.91
N GLY A 160 -17.50 -8.78 8.94
CA GLY A 160 -17.08 -7.39 8.92
C GLY A 160 -15.60 -7.13 9.19
N ILE A 161 -14.77 -8.15 9.35
CA ILE A 161 -13.34 -7.93 9.63
C ILE A 161 -12.58 -7.42 8.39
N ASP A 162 -13.17 -7.59 7.20
CA ASP A 162 -12.76 -6.95 5.95
C ASP A 162 -12.73 -5.42 6.03
N PHE A 163 -13.45 -4.82 7.00
CA PHE A 163 -13.38 -3.38 7.28
C PHE A 163 -12.00 -2.91 7.76
N ALA A 164 -11.13 -3.79 8.29
CA ALA A 164 -9.79 -3.39 8.69
C ALA A 164 -9.00 -2.76 7.54
N LEU A 165 -9.23 -3.20 6.30
CA LEU A 165 -8.64 -2.59 5.11
C LEU A 165 -9.18 -1.17 4.88
N THR A 166 -10.48 -0.97 5.03
CA THR A 166 -11.13 0.35 4.95
C THR A 166 -10.59 1.29 6.03
N ALA A 167 -10.50 0.83 7.27
CA ALA A 167 -9.95 1.59 8.39
C ALA A 167 -8.48 1.99 8.13
N LEU A 168 -7.68 1.10 7.54
CA LEU A 168 -6.32 1.42 7.13
C LEU A 168 -6.30 2.54 6.07
N PHE A 169 -7.13 2.48 5.04
CA PHE A 169 -7.21 3.57 4.05
C PHE A 169 -7.66 4.89 4.67
N VAL A 170 -8.59 4.89 5.64
CA VAL A 170 -8.96 6.10 6.40
C VAL A 170 -7.74 6.72 7.05
N THR A 171 -6.98 5.93 7.83
CA THR A 171 -5.78 6.44 8.53
C THR A 171 -4.72 6.97 7.57
N ILE A 172 -4.46 6.27 6.46
CA ILE A 172 -3.50 6.70 5.44
C ILE A 172 -3.95 8.02 4.80
N VAL A 173 -5.22 8.14 4.39
CA VAL A 173 -5.74 9.38 3.79
C VAL A 173 -5.63 10.54 4.78
N LEU A 174 -5.93 10.32 6.06
CA LEU A 174 -5.81 11.35 7.10
C LEU A 174 -4.36 11.79 7.33
N ASP A 175 -3.41 10.86 7.36
CA ASP A 175 -1.99 11.18 7.52
C ASP A 175 -1.46 11.94 6.30
N GLN A 176 -1.83 11.51 5.09
CA GLN A 176 -1.50 12.24 3.87
C GLN A 176 -2.13 13.64 3.87
N TRP A 177 -3.38 13.79 4.33
CA TRP A 177 -4.06 15.08 4.39
C TRP A 177 -3.42 16.06 5.39
N LYS A 178 -2.98 15.55 6.54
CA LYS A 178 -2.30 16.35 7.58
C LYS A 178 -0.90 16.78 7.16
N ASN A 179 -0.15 15.87 6.55
CA ASN A 179 1.26 16.09 6.21
C ASN A 179 1.47 16.66 4.80
N ALA A 180 0.41 16.85 4.01
CA ALA A 180 0.52 17.39 2.67
C ALA A 180 0.64 18.92 2.65
N ASP A 181 1.66 19.41 1.95
CA ASP A 181 1.78 20.82 1.55
C ASP A 181 0.67 21.22 0.57
N ASN A 182 0.22 20.28 -0.27
CA ASN A 182 -0.86 20.48 -1.24
C ASN A 182 -1.89 19.34 -1.18
N ARG A 183 -3.13 19.66 -0.80
CA ARG A 183 -4.24 18.71 -0.61
C ARG A 183 -5.05 18.47 -1.89
N LEU A 184 -4.80 19.26 -2.92
CA LEU A 184 -5.51 19.23 -4.21
C LEU A 184 -5.49 17.83 -4.87
N PRO A 185 -4.41 17.02 -4.83
CA PRO A 185 -4.44 15.69 -5.41
C PRO A 185 -5.39 14.70 -4.71
N ALA A 186 -5.44 14.73 -3.37
CA ALA A 186 -6.39 13.93 -2.60
C ALA A 186 -7.83 14.34 -2.91
N MET A 187 -8.09 15.65 -3.02
CA MET A 187 -9.41 16.18 -3.41
C MET A 187 -9.80 15.77 -4.84
N ILE A 188 -8.89 15.88 -5.82
CA ILE A 188 -9.14 15.41 -7.19
C ILE A 188 -9.48 13.92 -7.19
N GLY A 189 -8.70 13.12 -6.47
CA GLY A 189 -8.95 11.68 -6.34
C GLY A 189 -10.33 11.40 -5.77
N ALA A 190 -10.68 12.05 -4.66
CA ALA A 190 -11.98 11.91 -4.03
C ALA A 190 -13.14 12.34 -4.93
N SER A 191 -13.05 13.53 -5.53
CA SER A 191 -14.10 14.10 -6.38
C SER A 191 -14.35 13.26 -7.62
N LEU A 192 -13.29 12.84 -8.33
CA LEU A 192 -13.43 11.96 -9.50
C LEU A 192 -13.95 10.59 -9.11
N SER A 193 -13.53 10.06 -7.96
CA SER A 193 -14.03 8.81 -7.44
C SER A 193 -15.53 8.87 -7.15
N LEU A 194 -16.01 9.93 -6.49
CA LEU A 194 -17.43 10.13 -6.22
C LEU A 194 -18.22 10.35 -7.53
N LEU A 195 -17.69 11.16 -8.44
CA LEU A 195 -18.32 11.43 -9.74
C LEU A 195 -18.52 10.13 -10.54
N PHE A 196 -17.46 9.35 -10.74
CA PHE A 196 -17.56 8.08 -11.47
C PHE A 196 -18.35 7.02 -10.70
N LEU A 197 -18.38 7.06 -9.37
CA LEU A 197 -19.23 6.19 -8.57
C LEU A 197 -20.71 6.46 -8.85
N CYS A 198 -21.12 7.73 -8.92
CA CYS A 198 -22.49 8.12 -9.25
C CYS A 198 -22.86 7.76 -10.70
N ILE A 199 -21.95 7.95 -11.66
CA ILE A 199 -22.24 7.76 -13.09
C ILE A 199 -22.16 6.28 -13.51
N LEU A 200 -21.12 5.57 -13.07
CA LEU A 200 -20.78 4.22 -13.55
C LEU A 200 -21.12 3.11 -12.55
N GLY A 201 -21.46 3.49 -11.31
CA GLY A 201 -21.77 2.58 -10.23
C GLY A 201 -20.53 2.01 -9.52
N PRO A 202 -20.74 1.33 -8.37
CA PRO A 202 -19.68 0.87 -7.46
C PRO A 202 -18.72 -0.15 -8.08
N GLU A 203 -19.15 -0.85 -9.13
CA GLU A 203 -18.36 -1.91 -9.74
C GLU A 203 -17.32 -1.39 -10.75
N ARG A 204 -17.53 -0.20 -11.31
CA ARG A 204 -16.79 0.25 -12.51
C ARG A 204 -16.04 1.55 -12.32
N PHE A 205 -16.32 2.30 -11.27
CA PHE A 205 -15.77 3.64 -11.11
C PHE A 205 -14.26 3.67 -10.89
N LEU A 206 -13.69 2.65 -10.23
CA LEU A 206 -12.28 2.66 -9.79
C LEU A 206 -11.30 2.96 -10.94
N LEU A 207 -11.43 2.25 -12.07
CA LEU A 207 -10.48 2.39 -13.18
C LEU A 207 -10.57 3.77 -13.87
N PRO A 208 -11.77 4.24 -14.28
CA PRO A 208 -11.96 5.61 -14.76
C PRO A 208 -11.47 6.68 -13.78
N SER A 209 -11.69 6.51 -12.47
CA SER A 209 -11.20 7.46 -11.45
C SER A 209 -9.68 7.52 -11.39
N LEU A 210 -9.00 6.37 -11.45
CA LEU A 210 -7.52 6.31 -11.48
C LEU A 210 -6.95 6.91 -12.77
N LEU A 211 -7.55 6.59 -13.92
CA LEU A 211 -7.11 7.13 -15.20
C LEU A 211 -7.35 8.63 -15.30
N ALA A 212 -8.53 9.10 -14.87
CA ALA A 212 -8.88 10.51 -14.88
C ALA A 212 -8.07 11.31 -13.86
N SER A 213 -7.80 10.76 -12.66
CA SER A 213 -6.97 11.46 -11.68
C SER A 213 -5.54 11.55 -12.16
N CYS A 214 -4.99 10.47 -12.72
CA CYS A 214 -3.68 10.51 -13.35
C CYS A 214 -3.65 11.51 -14.51
N PHE A 215 -4.65 11.49 -15.40
CA PHE A 215 -4.74 12.40 -16.54
C PHE A 215 -4.81 13.85 -16.08
N LEU A 216 -5.67 14.18 -15.12
CA LEU A 216 -5.81 15.54 -14.57
C LEU A 216 -4.56 16.00 -13.82
N LEU A 217 -3.93 15.13 -13.02
CA LEU A 217 -2.67 15.45 -12.33
C LEU A 217 -1.49 15.55 -13.31
N SER A 218 -1.51 14.78 -14.40
CA SER A 218 -0.54 14.89 -15.49
C SER A 218 -0.77 16.15 -16.33
N ILE A 219 -2.02 16.60 -16.50
CA ILE A 219 -2.38 17.87 -17.17
C ILE A 219 -2.05 19.07 -16.32
N TYR A 220 -2.29 18.98 -15.02
CA TYR A 220 -1.73 19.91 -14.04
C TYR A 220 -0.19 19.97 -14.16
N GLY A 221 0.45 18.90 -14.67
CA GLY A 221 1.84 18.82 -15.12
C GLY A 221 2.13 18.98 -16.63
N LYS A 222 1.13 19.31 -17.48
CA LYS A 222 1.06 19.48 -18.97
C LYS A 222 0.45 18.31 -19.85
N ARG A 223 -0.78 18.58 -20.36
CA ARG A 223 -1.57 18.29 -21.64
C ARG A 223 -1.68 16.89 -22.39
N ASN A 224 -2.92 16.29 -22.39
CA ASN A 224 -3.84 15.62 -23.42
C ASN A 224 -3.51 14.32 -24.29
N PRO A 225 -4.47 13.51 -24.89
CA PRO A 225 -5.28 12.30 -24.43
C PRO A 225 -5.38 11.08 -25.47
N PRO A 226 -6.44 10.18 -25.60
CA PRO A 226 -7.13 9.12 -24.76
C PRO A 226 -7.42 7.72 -25.45
N MET A 227 -8.11 6.72 -24.79
CA MET A 227 -9.16 5.74 -25.31
C MET A 227 -9.56 4.53 -24.36
N PRO A 228 -10.73 3.81 -24.54
CA PRO A 228 -11.47 3.05 -23.50
C PRO A 228 -11.49 1.48 -23.63
N PRO A 229 -12.00 0.70 -22.63
CA PRO A 229 -12.49 -0.68 -22.91
C PRO A 229 -13.68 -1.26 -22.09
N HIS A 230 -14.08 -2.49 -22.49
CA HIS A 230 -15.31 -3.28 -22.22
C HIS A 230 -15.25 -4.29 -21.04
N LYS A 231 -16.43 -4.88 -20.71
CA LYS A 231 -16.86 -5.64 -19.48
C LYS A 231 -16.42 -7.11 -19.31
N ARG A 232 -16.23 -7.60 -18.06
CA ARG A 232 -17.07 -8.57 -17.28
C ARG A 232 -16.41 -9.00 -15.92
N ARG A 233 -17.25 -9.38 -14.95
CA ARG A 233 -17.03 -9.58 -13.49
C ARG A 233 -16.64 -11.04 -13.18
N PHE A 234 -15.58 -11.32 -12.41
CA PHE A 234 -15.27 -12.68 -11.91
C PHE A 234 -14.38 -12.62 -10.66
N ARG A 235 -14.76 -13.34 -9.59
CA ARG A 235 -13.85 -13.66 -8.48
C ARG A 235 -12.61 -14.34 -9.06
N MET A 236 -11.40 -13.86 -8.74
CA MET A 236 -10.19 -14.32 -9.42
C MET A 236 -9.93 -15.79 -9.08
N SER A 237 -9.93 -16.64 -10.11
CA SER A 237 -9.44 -18.02 -10.00
C SER A 237 -7.98 -18.04 -9.54
N LYS A 238 -7.52 -19.12 -8.92
CA LYS A 238 -6.11 -19.28 -8.48
C LYS A 238 -5.13 -18.99 -9.63
N SER A 239 -5.47 -19.38 -10.86
CA SER A 239 -4.67 -19.08 -12.06
C SER A 239 -4.63 -17.59 -12.39
N SER A 240 -5.75 -16.89 -12.24
CA SER A 240 -5.82 -15.43 -12.43
C SER A 240 -5.09 -14.69 -11.30
N ALA A 241 -5.20 -15.16 -10.06
CA ALA A 241 -4.47 -14.61 -8.91
C ALA A 241 -2.96 -14.73 -9.06
N LEU A 242 -2.47 -15.85 -9.61
CA LEU A 242 -1.06 -16.01 -9.95
C LEU A 242 -0.65 -14.97 -11.01
N ILE A 243 -1.44 -14.79 -12.07
CA ILE A 243 -1.18 -13.78 -13.09
C ILE A 243 -1.13 -12.37 -12.48
N ALA A 244 -2.10 -12.01 -11.63
CA ALA A 244 -2.12 -10.73 -10.93
C ALA A 244 -0.90 -10.53 -10.04
N LEU A 245 -0.52 -11.55 -9.26
CA LEU A 245 0.65 -11.50 -8.39
C LEU A 245 1.93 -11.35 -9.21
N SER A 246 2.14 -12.20 -10.21
CA SER A 246 3.30 -12.12 -11.11
C SER A 246 3.38 -10.76 -11.78
N LEU A 247 2.25 -10.21 -12.21
CA LEU A 247 2.17 -8.91 -12.84
C LEU A 247 2.46 -7.78 -11.84
N CYS A 248 1.95 -7.83 -10.61
CA CYS A 248 2.30 -6.88 -9.56
C CYS A 248 3.80 -6.93 -9.26
N ILE A 249 4.37 -8.12 -9.12
CA ILE A 249 5.82 -8.32 -8.91
C ILE A 249 6.59 -7.70 -10.07
N LEU A 250 6.27 -8.06 -11.32
CA LEU A 250 6.94 -7.54 -12.51
C LEU A 250 6.88 -6.02 -12.59
N VAL A 251 5.70 -5.43 -12.38
CA VAL A 251 5.50 -3.98 -12.38
C VAL A 251 6.29 -3.30 -11.28
N THR A 252 6.25 -3.85 -10.07
CA THR A 252 7.05 -3.34 -8.96
C THR A 252 8.53 -3.41 -9.31
N TYR A 253 9.06 -4.58 -9.69
CA TYR A 253 10.48 -4.72 -10.06
C TYR A 253 10.90 -3.86 -11.26
N PHE A 254 10.00 -3.65 -12.23
CA PHE A 254 10.21 -2.72 -13.33
C PHE A 254 10.43 -1.31 -12.81
N TRP A 255 9.51 -0.75 -12.01
CA TRP A 255 9.68 0.57 -11.41
C TRP A 255 10.90 0.65 -10.48
N ARG A 256 11.22 -0.44 -9.79
CA ARG A 256 12.37 -0.52 -8.90
C ARG A 256 13.71 -0.56 -9.63
N SER A 257 13.75 -1.12 -10.82
CA SER A 257 14.97 -1.21 -11.63
C SER A 257 15.12 0.00 -12.57
N LEU A 258 14.02 0.68 -12.91
CA LEU A 258 13.96 1.77 -13.88
C LEU A 258 15.01 2.88 -13.63
N PRO A 259 15.21 3.41 -12.41
CA PRO A 259 16.26 4.41 -12.15
C PRO A 259 17.66 3.92 -12.49
N PHE A 260 17.94 2.63 -12.30
CA PHE A 260 19.27 2.05 -12.56
C PHE A 260 19.49 1.75 -14.05
N LEU A 261 18.42 1.51 -14.80
CA LEU A 261 18.45 1.23 -16.24
C LEU A 261 18.40 2.51 -17.08
N ALA A 262 17.46 3.41 -16.78
CA ALA A 262 17.19 4.61 -17.57
C ALA A 262 18.04 5.82 -17.14
N LEU A 263 18.41 5.92 -15.85
CA LEU A 263 19.17 7.05 -15.32
C LEU A 263 20.61 6.63 -15.07
N ARG A 264 21.38 6.49 -16.15
CA ARG A 264 22.85 6.46 -16.12
C ARG A 264 23.43 7.85 -15.75
N GLY A 265 22.95 8.46 -14.65
CA GLY A 265 23.44 9.75 -14.14
C GLY A 265 22.67 10.99 -14.60
N LYS A 266 21.55 10.86 -15.32
CA LYS A 266 20.67 12.00 -15.66
C LYS A 266 19.66 12.25 -14.52
N LYS A 267 19.44 13.51 -14.14
CA LYS A 267 18.37 13.90 -13.20
C LYS A 267 17.00 13.66 -13.86
N LEU A 268 16.03 13.17 -13.10
CA LEU A 268 14.65 13.04 -13.57
C LEU A 268 14.06 14.41 -13.87
N SER A 269 13.24 14.51 -14.93
CA SER A 269 12.56 15.77 -15.29
C SER A 269 11.71 16.26 -14.10
N PRO A 270 11.72 17.57 -13.78
CA PRO A 270 10.97 18.13 -12.65
C PRO A 270 9.48 17.76 -12.64
N SER A 271 8.86 17.61 -13.82
CA SER A 271 7.45 17.22 -13.94
C SER A 271 7.19 15.79 -13.47
N LEU A 272 8.10 14.86 -13.73
CA LEU A 272 7.92 13.45 -13.32
C LEU A 272 8.09 13.28 -11.80
N SER A 273 8.99 14.07 -11.19
CA SER A 273 9.15 14.12 -9.72
C SER A 273 7.86 14.59 -9.04
N ARG A 274 7.29 15.71 -9.51
CA ARG A 274 6.02 16.21 -8.98
C ARG A 274 4.88 15.21 -9.17
N LEU A 275 4.80 14.54 -10.32
CA LEU A 275 3.75 13.54 -10.57
C LEU A 275 3.81 12.39 -9.56
N GLY A 276 5.02 11.94 -9.23
CA GLY A 276 5.28 10.95 -8.18
C GLY A 276 4.88 11.36 -6.77
N GLU A 277 4.97 12.65 -6.46
CA GLU A 277 4.57 13.23 -5.19
C GLU A 277 3.05 13.42 -5.09
N LEU A 278 2.38 13.76 -6.19
CA LEU A 278 0.94 14.06 -6.22
C LEU A 278 0.05 12.81 -6.38
N LEU A 279 0.54 11.74 -7.03
CA LEU A 279 -0.25 10.53 -7.27
C LEU A 279 -0.68 9.79 -5.98
N PRO A 280 0.18 9.56 -4.98
CA PRO A 280 -0.17 8.72 -3.84
C PRO A 280 -1.37 9.23 -3.03
N PRO A 281 -1.47 10.53 -2.66
CA PRO A 281 -2.65 11.04 -1.95
C PRO A 281 -3.94 10.87 -2.76
N SER A 282 -3.88 11.07 -4.08
CA SER A 282 -5.03 10.90 -4.98
C SER A 282 -5.52 9.45 -5.02
N ILE A 283 -4.59 8.51 -5.19
CA ILE A 283 -4.93 7.09 -5.29
C ILE A 283 -5.46 6.56 -3.95
N MET A 284 -4.89 6.98 -2.82
CA MET A 284 -5.39 6.56 -1.50
C MET A 284 -6.82 7.05 -1.25
N ALA A 285 -7.15 8.27 -1.68
CA ALA A 285 -8.52 8.77 -1.62
C ALA A 285 -9.49 7.95 -2.48
N ILE A 286 -9.08 7.59 -3.71
CA ILE A 286 -9.88 6.73 -4.60
C ILE A 286 -10.07 5.34 -3.99
N LEU A 287 -9.01 4.73 -3.41
CA LEU A 287 -9.06 3.41 -2.79
C LEU A 287 -9.93 3.39 -1.54
N LEU A 288 -9.91 4.46 -0.74
CA LEU A 288 -10.83 4.63 0.39
C LEU A 288 -12.28 4.58 -0.09
N ILE A 289 -12.64 5.34 -1.12
CA ILE A 289 -14.00 5.34 -1.68
C ILE A 289 -14.34 3.98 -2.32
N TYR A 290 -13.36 3.32 -2.93
CA TYR A 290 -13.51 1.94 -3.42
C TYR A 290 -13.82 0.94 -2.30
N SER A 291 -13.16 1.08 -1.15
CA SER A 291 -13.40 0.21 0.01
C SER A 291 -14.76 0.48 0.68
N THR A 292 -15.29 1.71 0.57
CA THR A 292 -16.60 2.09 1.12
C THR A 292 -17.73 2.05 0.10
N ARG A 293 -17.49 1.57 -1.13
CA ARG A 293 -18.49 1.52 -2.22
C ARG A 293 -19.80 0.82 -1.85
N SER A 294 -19.71 -0.15 -0.94
CA SER A 294 -20.85 -0.92 -0.43
C SER A 294 -21.83 -0.07 0.37
N ILE A 295 -21.47 1.17 0.74
CA ILE A 295 -22.42 2.16 1.28
C ILE A 295 -23.51 2.46 0.24
N VAL A 296 -23.19 2.54 -1.05
CA VAL A 296 -24.16 2.94 -2.08
C VAL A 296 -25.16 1.82 -2.38
N THR A 297 -24.72 0.56 -2.37
CA THR A 297 -25.55 -0.61 -2.69
C THR A 297 -26.09 -1.36 -1.47
N GLY A 298 -25.65 -0.99 -0.27
CA GLY A 298 -25.94 -1.69 0.97
C GLY A 298 -27.29 -1.34 1.59
N GLY A 299 -27.84 -2.29 2.36
CA GLY A 299 -28.95 -2.05 3.27
C GLY A 299 -28.62 -0.97 4.33
N ALA A 300 -29.65 -0.42 4.97
CA ALA A 300 -29.49 0.66 5.95
C ALA A 300 -28.54 0.30 7.11
N SER A 301 -28.61 -0.94 7.62
CA SER A 301 -27.71 -1.44 8.69
C SER A 301 -26.25 -1.49 8.25
N LEU A 302 -25.97 -1.92 7.01
CA LEU A 302 -24.61 -1.93 6.46
C LEU A 302 -24.05 -0.52 6.31
N ARG A 303 -24.88 0.40 5.80
CA ARG A 303 -24.51 1.82 5.63
C ARG A 303 -24.16 2.46 6.95
N LEU A 304 -25.01 2.29 7.97
CA LEU A 304 -24.79 2.85 9.29
C LEU A 304 -23.51 2.31 9.93
N SER A 305 -23.30 0.99 9.86
CA SER A 305 -22.09 0.34 10.38
C SER A 305 -20.83 0.90 9.72
N LEU A 306 -20.79 0.98 8.38
CA LEU A 306 -19.64 1.48 7.63
C LEU A 306 -19.31 2.93 7.97
N ILE A 307 -20.33 3.81 8.01
CA ILE A 307 -20.14 5.23 8.33
C ILE A 307 -19.64 5.38 9.77
N ALA A 308 -20.25 4.69 10.73
CA ALA A 308 -19.84 4.73 12.13
C ALA A 308 -18.41 4.21 12.32
N GLY A 309 -18.05 3.10 11.68
CA GLY A 309 -16.69 2.55 11.69
C GLY A 309 -15.67 3.56 11.14
N CYS A 310 -15.95 4.20 10.00
CA CYS A 310 -15.05 5.18 9.39
C CYS A 310 -14.86 6.41 10.28
N LEU A 311 -15.96 6.96 10.81
CA LEU A 311 -15.92 8.13 11.69
C LEU A 311 -15.17 7.83 12.99
N PHE A 312 -15.42 6.66 13.60
CA PHE A 312 -14.74 6.26 14.82
C PHE A 312 -13.24 6.02 14.59
N THR A 313 -12.88 5.35 13.48
CA THR A 313 -11.48 5.20 13.06
C THR A 313 -10.80 6.55 12.93
N ALA A 314 -11.43 7.50 12.24
CA ALA A 314 -10.90 8.83 12.06
C ALA A 314 -10.73 9.55 13.41
N LEU A 315 -11.72 9.48 14.29
CA LEU A 315 -11.69 10.15 15.59
C LEU A 315 -10.55 9.62 16.48
N ILE A 316 -10.40 8.29 16.59
CA ILE A 316 -9.30 7.68 17.34
C ILE A 316 -7.96 8.03 16.72
N HIS A 317 -7.85 8.05 15.40
CA HIS A 317 -6.60 8.40 14.71
C HIS A 317 -6.20 9.85 14.92
N LEU A 318 -7.17 10.76 14.85
CA LEU A 318 -6.95 12.19 15.10
C LEU A 318 -6.54 12.44 16.56
N TRP A 319 -7.11 11.70 17.51
CA TRP A 319 -6.85 11.85 18.94
C TRP A 319 -5.53 11.20 19.37
N LYS A 320 -5.33 9.91 19.06
CA LYS A 320 -4.20 9.10 19.55
C LYS A 320 -3.00 9.07 18.61
N LYS A 321 -3.16 9.48 17.35
CA LYS A 321 -2.11 9.45 16.32
C LYS A 321 -1.44 8.07 16.18
N ASN A 322 -2.20 7.01 16.43
CA ASN A 322 -1.72 5.62 16.38
C ASN A 322 -2.58 4.84 15.40
N THR A 323 -1.99 4.49 14.26
CA THR A 323 -2.65 3.77 13.16
C THR A 323 -3.19 2.42 13.61
N ILE A 324 -2.40 1.64 14.37
CA ILE A 324 -2.78 0.28 14.80
C ILE A 324 -4.02 0.35 15.69
N LEU A 325 -3.99 1.23 16.70
CA LEU A 325 -5.12 1.41 17.62
C LEU A 325 -6.38 1.85 16.88
N SER A 326 -6.23 2.77 15.93
CA SER A 326 -7.35 3.31 15.15
C SER A 326 -8.00 2.25 14.26
N VAL A 327 -7.18 1.45 13.57
CA VAL A 327 -7.65 0.34 12.73
C VAL A 327 -8.36 -0.71 13.57
N LEU A 328 -7.76 -1.14 14.69
CA LEU A 328 -8.37 -2.14 15.57
C LEU A 328 -9.69 -1.63 16.18
N ALA A 329 -9.68 -0.43 16.77
CA ALA A 329 -10.87 0.13 17.42
C ALA A 329 -12.01 0.35 16.42
N GLY A 330 -11.71 0.90 15.24
CA GLY A 330 -12.67 1.08 14.15
C GLY A 330 -13.26 -0.24 13.65
N THR A 331 -12.41 -1.25 13.47
CA THR A 331 -12.84 -2.59 13.02
C THR A 331 -13.70 -3.29 14.06
N LEU A 332 -13.32 -3.23 15.34
CA LEU A 332 -14.10 -3.82 16.42
C LEU A 332 -15.49 -3.17 16.52
N LEU A 333 -15.58 -1.84 16.42
CA LEU A 333 -16.86 -1.15 16.41
C LEU A 333 -17.71 -1.56 15.19
N TYR A 334 -17.11 -1.58 14.00
CA TYR A 334 -17.82 -2.00 12.78
C TYR A 334 -18.34 -3.43 12.89
N VAL A 335 -17.50 -4.36 13.36
CA VAL A 335 -17.86 -5.76 13.57
C VAL A 335 -19.00 -5.86 14.60
N ALA A 336 -18.92 -5.14 15.72
CA ALA A 336 -19.98 -5.14 16.72
C ALA A 336 -21.31 -4.66 16.11
N LEU A 337 -21.33 -3.50 15.46
CA LEU A 337 -22.54 -2.96 14.83
C LEU A 337 -23.08 -3.90 13.74
N ARG A 338 -22.19 -4.50 12.95
CA ARG A 338 -22.57 -5.37 11.83
C ARG A 338 -23.21 -6.69 12.27
N ASN A 339 -22.88 -7.17 13.47
CA ASN A 339 -23.44 -8.40 14.02
C ASN A 339 -24.58 -8.14 15.02
N LEU A 340 -24.82 -6.89 15.41
CA LEU A 340 -25.94 -6.47 16.28
C LEU A 340 -27.15 -5.92 15.50
N LEU A 341 -26.96 -5.37 14.29
CA LEU A 341 -27.99 -4.74 13.43
C LEU A 341 -28.40 -5.62 12.24
#